data_AF-V3ZLC8-F1
#
_entry.id   AF-V3ZLC8-F1
#
_cell.length_a   1.000
_cell.length_b   1.000
_cell.length_c   1.000
_cell.angle_alpha   90.00
_cell.angle_beta   90.00
_cell.angle_gamma   90.00
#
_symmetry.space_group_name_H-M   'P 1'
#
loop_
_entity.id
_entity.type
_entity.pdbx_description
1 polymer ?
#
loop_
_entity_poly.entity_id
_entity_poly.type
_entity_poly.pdbx_seq_one_letter_code
_entity_poly.pdbx_strand_id
1 'polypeptide(L)'
;MDDIEDRIFDSLCDSEQYLPILKFKSQLRKAGLRETDPRLAETMKNLAQFQRSVAEMEGVHSIHLDRDTFRKCVGDNIILISKAFHNNFIIPEFQTFCQSIDDLYWKVKSNTNGKVASYIPQLARYSADFWGVSICTIDGQRYSIGDVNIPLCLQSISKPLTYALALNEHSPDLVHEYVGHEPSGRQFNEIKLNADDKPHNPMINAGAIVLCSLLKQGSNLADRFDYTSEMFKKLAGNEHISFNNSVFLSERETADRNFALAYYLREYKCFPKGTHVMETLDFYFQLCSVEVTCQSGSVIAASLANGGICPITGERILNPYSVRNTLSLMHSCGMYDYSGQFAFDVGLPSKSGVSGGVMLVVPNVMGIFLWAPPLDIYGNSCKGIQFCEELVDNFNFHNYDNLRYTQRKQDPRLQKFTHRANSVVQLLFAAKNGDITALRRCYLSGLDMNLTDYDGRTALHVASAEGHTEAVIFLLEKCKVSPFECDRWDYTALDDAKKFHKTEVVTILEKYMSTNPKQQDNSQQK
;
A
#
# COMPACT_ATOMS: atom_id res chain seq x y z
N MET A 1 26.30 -26.48 8.12
CA MET A 1 25.64 -25.58 7.16
C MET A 1 24.49 -25.01 7.96
N ASP A 2 24.71 -23.86 8.58
CA ASP A 2 23.85 -23.39 9.69
C ASP A 2 22.41 -23.19 9.20
N ASP A 3 21.46 -23.79 9.91
CA ASP A 3 20.02 -23.69 9.64
C ASP A 3 19.59 -22.22 9.77
N ILE A 4 18.64 -21.75 8.95
CA ILE A 4 18.17 -20.35 8.97
C ILE A 4 17.58 -20.00 10.34
N GLU A 5 16.95 -21.00 10.97
CA GLU A 5 16.42 -21.01 12.32
C GLU A 5 17.49 -20.64 13.35
N ASP A 6 18.68 -21.24 13.24
CA ASP A 6 19.77 -21.02 14.18
C ASP A 6 20.28 -19.58 14.12
N ARG A 7 20.41 -19.02 12.92
CA ARG A 7 20.83 -17.62 12.74
C ARG A 7 19.82 -16.63 13.31
N ILE A 8 18.54 -16.93 13.15
CA ILE A 8 17.46 -16.12 13.72
C ILE A 8 17.48 -16.22 15.25
N PHE A 9 17.69 -17.43 15.78
CA PHE A 9 17.83 -17.64 17.21
C PHE A 9 19.01 -16.85 17.78
N ASP A 10 20.18 -16.94 17.16
CA ASP A 10 21.40 -16.26 17.59
C ASP A 10 21.29 -14.73 17.54
N SER A 11 20.52 -14.20 16.58
CA SER A 11 20.24 -12.77 16.47
C SER A 11 19.33 -12.24 17.59
N LEU A 12 18.48 -13.10 18.14
CA LEU A 12 17.43 -12.71 19.09
C LEU A 12 17.68 -13.20 20.52
N CYS A 13 18.53 -14.19 20.74
CA CYS A 13 18.79 -14.75 22.06
C CYS A 13 19.49 -13.73 22.98
N ASP A 14 19.25 -13.85 24.27
CA ASP A 14 19.96 -13.06 25.28
C ASP A 14 21.31 -13.73 25.63
N SER A 15 22.12 -13.10 26.50
CA SER A 15 23.48 -13.57 26.84
C SER A 15 23.53 -15.00 27.41
N GLU A 16 22.40 -15.52 27.88
CA GLU A 16 22.25 -16.86 28.45
C GLU A 16 21.80 -17.92 27.42
N GLN A 17 21.84 -17.63 26.12
CA GLN A 17 21.40 -18.53 25.02
C GLN A 17 19.91 -18.93 25.06
N TYR A 18 19.08 -18.11 25.68
CA TYR A 18 17.63 -18.27 25.73
C TYR A 18 16.92 -17.15 24.98
N LEU A 19 15.81 -17.47 24.32
CA LEU A 19 14.99 -16.51 23.60
C LEU A 19 13.63 -16.29 24.29
N PRO A 20 13.35 -15.09 24.81
CA PRO A 20 12.03 -14.78 25.34
C PRO A 20 10.96 -14.80 24.24
N ILE A 21 9.88 -15.58 24.41
CA ILE A 21 8.78 -15.63 23.41
C ILE A 21 8.18 -14.24 23.13
N LEU A 22 8.10 -13.38 24.16
CA LEU A 22 7.61 -12.01 24.00
C LEU A 22 8.52 -11.17 23.08
N LYS A 23 9.83 -11.36 23.15
CA LYS A 23 10.79 -10.69 22.27
C LYS A 23 10.59 -11.13 20.83
N PHE A 24 10.46 -12.43 20.58
CA PHE A 24 10.14 -12.98 19.26
C PHE A 24 8.82 -12.43 18.69
N LYS A 25 7.73 -12.50 19.46
CA LYS A 25 6.42 -11.97 19.05
C LYS A 25 6.46 -10.45 18.81
N SER A 26 7.19 -9.71 19.64
CA SER A 26 7.39 -8.27 19.46
C SER A 26 8.08 -7.96 18.14
N GLN A 27 9.09 -8.73 17.75
CA GLN A 27 9.78 -8.54 16.46
C GLN A 27 8.87 -8.84 15.26
N LEU A 28 8.04 -9.89 15.33
CA LEU A 28 7.04 -10.16 14.29
C LEU A 28 6.05 -9.00 14.13
N ARG A 29 5.57 -8.45 15.25
CA ARG A 29 4.70 -7.27 15.25
C ARG A 29 5.40 -6.03 14.70
N LYS A 30 6.69 -5.83 15.01
CA LYS A 30 7.50 -4.73 14.46
C LYS A 30 7.64 -4.82 12.94
N ALA A 31 7.78 -6.03 12.41
CA ALA A 31 7.78 -6.28 10.96
C ALA A 31 6.39 -6.09 10.32
N GLY A 32 5.32 -5.92 11.12
CA GLY A 32 3.96 -5.67 10.66
C GLY A 32 3.07 -6.91 10.57
N LEU A 33 3.58 -8.10 10.92
CA LEU A 33 2.78 -9.32 10.95
C LEU A 33 1.95 -9.40 12.24
N ARG A 34 0.73 -9.91 12.13
CA ARG A 34 -0.15 -10.16 13.28
C ARG A 34 -0.04 -11.61 13.71
N GLU A 35 -0.25 -11.88 15.00
CA GLU A 35 -0.29 -13.25 15.53
C GLU A 35 -1.45 -14.07 14.96
N THR A 36 -2.48 -13.40 14.45
CA THR A 36 -3.63 -14.02 13.79
C THR A 36 -3.40 -14.27 12.30
N ASP A 37 -2.19 -14.04 11.77
CA ASP A 37 -1.87 -14.34 10.37
C ASP A 37 -1.97 -15.87 10.14
N PRO A 38 -2.86 -16.35 9.24
CA PRO A 38 -3.02 -17.77 8.97
C PRO A 38 -1.72 -18.49 8.58
N ARG A 39 -0.76 -17.79 7.96
CA ARG A 39 0.54 -18.35 7.57
C ARG A 39 1.49 -18.56 8.75
N LEU A 40 1.17 -18.04 9.93
CA LEU A 40 1.91 -18.23 11.18
C LEU A 40 1.18 -19.20 12.15
N ALA A 41 0.07 -19.80 11.74
CA ALA A 41 -0.81 -20.57 12.62
C ALA A 41 -0.09 -21.73 13.33
N GLU A 42 0.74 -22.49 12.62
CA GLU A 42 1.45 -23.63 13.22
C GLU A 42 2.51 -23.16 14.22
N THR A 43 3.27 -22.11 13.89
CA THR A 43 4.21 -21.48 14.82
C THR A 43 3.49 -21.00 16.09
N MET A 44 2.39 -20.28 15.96
CA MET A 44 1.66 -19.75 17.12
C MET A 44 1.03 -20.86 17.97
N LYS A 45 0.56 -21.93 17.33
CA LYS A 45 0.05 -23.13 18.01
C LYS A 45 1.14 -23.87 18.77
N ASN A 46 2.31 -24.08 18.16
CA ASN A 46 3.46 -24.73 18.79
C ASN A 46 3.96 -23.93 19.99
N LEU A 47 4.09 -22.60 19.85
CA LEU A 47 4.44 -21.71 20.97
C LEU A 47 3.42 -21.78 22.11
N ALA A 48 2.11 -21.79 21.79
CA ALA A 48 1.05 -21.86 22.80
C ALA A 48 0.97 -23.24 23.48
N GLN A 49 1.34 -24.33 22.79
CA GLN A 49 1.46 -25.65 23.39
C GLN A 49 2.65 -25.71 24.36
N PHE A 50 3.80 -25.20 23.95
CA PHE A 50 4.99 -25.10 24.81
C PHE A 50 4.74 -24.24 26.06
N GLN A 51 4.09 -23.09 25.89
CA GLN A 51 3.72 -22.23 27.02
C GLN A 51 2.84 -22.94 28.04
N ARG A 52 1.89 -23.77 27.58
CA ARG A 52 1.03 -24.57 28.46
C ARG A 52 1.80 -25.65 29.21
N SER A 53 2.68 -26.39 28.53
CA SER A 53 3.48 -27.44 29.17
C SER A 53 4.41 -26.89 30.25
N VAL A 54 5.02 -25.71 30.04
CA VAL A 54 5.92 -25.09 31.03
C VAL A 54 5.13 -24.50 32.20
N ALA A 55 3.96 -23.88 31.95
CA ALA A 55 3.11 -23.33 33.00
C ALA A 55 2.59 -24.41 33.97
N GLU A 56 2.38 -25.63 33.50
CA GLU A 56 2.04 -26.79 34.34
C GLU A 56 3.21 -27.27 35.21
N MET A 57 4.47 -27.00 34.84
CA MET A 57 5.66 -27.51 35.51
C MET A 57 6.31 -26.52 36.50
N GLU A 58 6.46 -25.24 36.16
CA GLU A 58 7.38 -24.34 36.91
C GLU A 58 6.72 -23.12 37.59
N GLY A 59 5.39 -23.00 37.55
CA GLY A 59 4.73 -21.81 38.09
C GLY A 59 5.04 -20.57 37.23
N VAL A 60 4.19 -19.55 37.37
CA VAL A 60 4.15 -18.43 36.43
C VAL A 60 5.47 -17.66 36.43
N HIS A 61 6.13 -17.60 35.27
CA HIS A 61 7.32 -16.80 34.88
C HIS A 61 8.65 -17.56 34.72
N SER A 62 8.89 -18.15 33.54
CA SER A 62 9.73 -17.55 32.48
C SER A 62 9.53 -18.35 31.17
N ILE A 63 9.25 -17.69 30.05
CA ILE A 63 8.89 -18.35 28.78
C ILE A 63 10.04 -18.18 27.79
N HIS A 64 11.12 -18.86 28.11
CA HIS A 64 12.34 -18.88 27.32
C HIS A 64 12.35 -20.11 26.41
N LEU A 65 12.69 -19.90 25.14
CA LEU A 65 12.93 -20.98 24.20
C LEU A 65 14.43 -21.27 24.18
N ASP A 66 14.79 -22.54 24.33
CA ASP A 66 16.11 -23.02 23.88
C ASP A 66 16.11 -23.17 22.35
N ARG A 67 17.30 -23.43 21.79
CA ARG A 67 17.52 -23.52 20.34
C ARG A 67 16.67 -24.61 19.68
N ASP A 68 16.67 -25.80 20.26
CA ASP A 68 15.95 -26.96 19.70
C ASP A 68 14.44 -26.76 19.73
N THR A 69 13.92 -26.18 20.81
CA THR A 69 12.50 -25.85 20.96
C THR A 69 12.11 -24.75 19.99
N PHE A 70 12.93 -23.71 19.84
CA PHE A 70 12.69 -22.66 18.86
C PHE A 70 12.58 -23.24 17.45
N ARG A 71 13.54 -24.07 17.02
CA ARG A 71 13.54 -24.73 15.72
C ARG A 71 12.26 -25.54 15.48
N LYS A 72 11.84 -26.34 16.46
CA LYS A 72 10.58 -27.10 16.40
C LYS A 72 9.36 -26.20 16.28
N CYS A 73 9.37 -25.04 16.93
CA CYS A 73 8.24 -24.11 16.87
C CYS A 73 8.12 -23.41 15.52
N VAL A 74 9.23 -22.95 14.93
CA VAL A 74 9.20 -22.07 13.75
C VAL A 74 9.36 -22.78 12.41
N GLY A 75 9.80 -24.04 12.39
CA GLY A 75 10.20 -24.75 11.16
C GLY A 75 9.17 -24.69 10.03
N ASP A 76 7.89 -24.90 10.33
CA ASP A 76 6.83 -24.91 9.30
C ASP A 76 6.56 -23.53 8.66
N ASN A 77 6.97 -22.43 9.32
CA ASN A 77 6.72 -21.07 8.84
C ASN A 77 8.02 -20.24 8.69
N ILE A 78 9.18 -20.91 8.69
CA ILE A 78 10.50 -20.26 8.73
C ILE A 78 10.74 -19.31 7.56
N ILE A 79 10.21 -19.61 6.38
CA ILE A 79 10.39 -18.77 5.18
C ILE A 79 9.77 -17.39 5.38
N LEU A 80 8.55 -17.32 5.94
CA LEU A 80 7.86 -16.05 6.21
C LEU A 80 8.54 -15.29 7.36
N ILE A 81 8.90 -16.00 8.43
CA ILE A 81 9.59 -15.42 9.60
C ILE A 81 10.95 -14.86 9.18
N SER A 82 11.69 -15.59 8.35
CA SER A 82 12.96 -15.15 7.80
C SER A 82 12.80 -13.87 6.97
N LYS A 83 11.82 -13.78 6.07
CA LYS A 83 11.54 -12.53 5.34
C LYS A 83 11.26 -11.36 6.27
N ALA A 84 10.46 -11.59 7.32
CA ALA A 84 10.12 -10.57 8.31
C ALA A 84 11.36 -10.03 9.05
N PHE A 85 12.25 -10.91 9.50
CA PHE A 85 13.42 -10.50 10.28
C PHE A 85 14.59 -9.98 9.45
N HIS A 86 14.66 -10.33 8.16
CA HIS A 86 15.64 -9.75 7.24
C HIS A 86 15.18 -8.43 6.61
N ASN A 87 14.04 -7.86 7.04
CA ASN A 87 13.44 -6.66 6.46
C ASN A 87 13.26 -6.78 4.93
N ASN A 88 12.89 -7.97 4.46
CA ASN A 88 12.71 -8.30 3.04
C ASN A 88 11.24 -8.36 2.64
N PHE A 89 10.42 -7.55 3.30
CA PHE A 89 9.06 -7.25 2.84
C PHE A 89 9.06 -5.98 1.98
N ILE A 90 7.98 -5.82 1.22
CA ILE A 90 7.76 -4.70 0.31
C ILE A 90 7.84 -3.34 1.00
N ILE A 91 7.55 -3.26 2.29
CA ILE A 91 7.86 -2.11 3.14
C ILE A 91 8.79 -2.58 4.27
N PRO A 92 10.13 -2.41 4.11
CA PRO A 92 11.11 -2.85 5.09
C PRO A 92 10.97 -2.16 6.45
N GLU A 93 10.86 -0.83 6.46
CA GLU A 93 10.78 -0.01 7.68
C GLU A 93 9.31 0.26 8.08
N PHE A 94 8.55 -0.82 8.29
CA PHE A 94 7.09 -0.72 8.45
C PHE A 94 6.65 0.18 9.61
N GLN A 95 7.35 0.19 10.75
CA GLN A 95 7.03 1.06 11.88
C GLN A 95 7.12 2.56 11.52
N THR A 96 8.17 2.96 10.79
CA THR A 96 8.36 4.34 10.33
C THR A 96 7.28 4.73 9.33
N PHE A 97 6.89 3.80 8.45
CA PHE A 97 5.78 3.99 7.54
C PHE A 97 4.46 4.18 8.32
N CYS A 98 4.17 3.35 9.32
CA CYS A 98 2.97 3.49 10.16
C CYS A 98 2.90 4.84 10.88
N GLN A 99 4.02 5.38 11.37
CA GLN A 99 4.06 6.72 11.97
C GLN A 99 3.65 7.80 10.97
N SER A 100 4.09 7.70 9.72
CA SER A 100 3.65 8.64 8.67
C SER A 100 2.15 8.50 8.38
N ILE A 101 1.61 7.28 8.45
CA ILE A 101 0.17 7.05 8.33
C ILE A 101 -0.61 7.65 9.52
N ASP A 102 -0.04 7.62 10.73
CA ASP A 102 -0.65 8.28 11.89
C ASP A 102 -0.75 9.80 11.69
N ASP A 103 0.32 10.42 11.22
CA ASP A 103 0.34 11.86 10.93
C ASP A 103 -0.74 12.23 9.91
N LEU A 104 -0.88 11.43 8.85
CA LEU A 104 -1.95 11.58 7.85
C LEU A 104 -3.33 11.40 8.47
N TYR A 105 -3.52 10.36 9.27
CA TYR A 105 -4.79 10.07 9.93
C TYR A 105 -5.24 11.27 10.79
N TRP A 106 -4.36 11.80 11.63
CA TRP A 106 -4.68 12.92 12.53
C TRP A 106 -4.89 14.23 11.78
N LYS A 107 -4.12 14.50 10.72
CA LYS A 107 -4.33 15.66 9.85
C LYS A 107 -5.73 15.63 9.23
N VAL A 108 -6.10 14.51 8.62
CA VAL A 108 -7.40 14.33 7.94
C VAL A 108 -8.57 14.26 8.91
N LYS A 109 -8.38 13.75 10.14
CA LYS A 109 -9.44 13.64 11.14
C LYS A 109 -10.13 14.98 11.44
N SER A 110 -9.40 16.09 11.32
CA SER A 110 -9.91 17.45 11.54
C SER A 110 -10.90 17.93 10.48
N ASN A 111 -11.00 17.27 9.32
CA ASN A 111 -11.93 17.63 8.26
C ASN A 111 -13.36 17.21 8.62
N THR A 112 -14.26 18.20 8.73
CA THR A 112 -15.68 18.01 9.06
C THR A 112 -16.61 18.25 7.86
N ASN A 113 -16.08 18.27 6.65
CA ASN A 113 -16.86 18.51 5.44
C ASN A 113 -17.75 17.30 5.07
N GLY A 114 -18.76 17.58 4.26
CA GLY A 114 -19.65 16.57 3.69
C GLY A 114 -20.91 16.33 4.53
N LYS A 115 -21.73 15.38 4.06
CA LYS A 115 -22.97 14.97 4.74
C LYS A 115 -23.12 13.46 4.71
N VAL A 116 -23.61 12.90 5.81
CA VAL A 116 -23.91 11.46 5.89
C VAL A 116 -25.05 11.13 4.91
N ALA A 117 -24.92 10.04 4.17
CA ALA A 117 -25.97 9.55 3.30
C ALA A 117 -27.25 9.24 4.10
N SER A 118 -28.36 9.87 3.73
CA SER A 118 -29.60 9.82 4.52
C SER A 118 -30.83 9.37 3.72
N TYR A 119 -30.65 8.85 2.50
CA TYR A 119 -31.76 8.38 1.66
C TYR A 119 -32.38 7.07 2.17
N ILE A 120 -31.61 6.28 2.94
CA ILE A 120 -32.13 5.16 3.74
C ILE A 120 -31.78 5.35 5.23
N PRO A 121 -32.66 4.91 6.15
CA PRO A 121 -32.45 5.08 7.59
C PRO A 121 -31.18 4.44 8.14
N GLN A 122 -30.73 3.33 7.55
CA GLN A 122 -29.59 2.55 8.04
C GLN A 122 -28.28 3.31 7.85
N LEU A 123 -28.10 4.01 6.72
CA LEU A 123 -26.91 4.85 6.49
C LEU A 123 -26.97 6.13 7.31
N ALA A 124 -28.16 6.71 7.50
CA ALA A 124 -28.37 7.91 8.31
C ALA A 124 -27.99 7.73 9.79
N ARG A 125 -27.94 6.49 10.28
CA ARG A 125 -27.58 6.15 11.66
C ARG A 125 -26.08 6.20 11.93
N TYR A 126 -25.23 6.25 10.90
CA TYR A 126 -23.80 6.36 11.12
C TYR A 126 -23.44 7.73 11.71
N SER A 127 -22.51 7.75 12.67
CA SER A 127 -21.96 9.00 13.18
C SER A 127 -21.10 9.66 12.11
N ALA A 128 -21.25 10.98 11.94
CA ALA A 128 -20.39 11.78 11.08
C ALA A 128 -18.93 11.80 11.57
N ASP A 129 -18.70 11.51 12.85
CA ASP A 129 -17.37 11.55 13.47
C ASP A 129 -16.52 10.31 13.19
N PHE A 130 -17.14 9.23 12.70
CA PHE A 130 -16.42 7.99 12.43
C PHE A 130 -15.31 8.20 11.39
N TRP A 131 -14.13 7.69 11.71
CA TRP A 131 -12.97 7.73 10.84
C TRP A 131 -12.04 6.55 11.09
N GLY A 132 -11.95 5.65 10.11
CA GLY A 132 -11.10 4.46 10.14
C GLY A 132 -10.17 4.38 8.92
N VAL A 133 -8.93 3.98 9.16
CA VAL A 133 -7.92 3.70 8.14
C VAL A 133 -7.32 2.33 8.41
N SER A 134 -7.32 1.44 7.43
CA SER A 134 -6.65 0.14 7.52
C SER A 134 -5.83 -0.16 6.28
N ILE A 135 -4.65 -0.71 6.49
CA ILE A 135 -3.65 -1.02 5.47
C ILE A 135 -3.27 -2.50 5.57
N CYS A 136 -3.13 -3.15 4.42
CA CYS A 136 -2.56 -4.47 4.29
C CYS A 136 -1.58 -4.48 3.10
N THR A 137 -0.31 -4.83 3.32
CA THR A 137 0.68 -4.96 2.24
C THR A 137 0.53 -6.29 1.52
N ILE A 138 1.13 -6.41 0.34
CA ILE A 138 1.14 -7.67 -0.42
C ILE A 138 1.87 -8.82 0.31
N ASP A 139 2.74 -8.49 1.27
CA ASP A 139 3.42 -9.47 2.13
C ASP A 139 2.63 -9.82 3.41
N GLY A 140 1.48 -9.16 3.64
CA GLY A 140 0.63 -9.36 4.80
C GLY A 140 0.99 -8.51 6.02
N GLN A 141 1.81 -7.46 5.84
CA GLN A 141 2.04 -6.47 6.91
C GLN A 141 0.76 -5.64 7.08
N ARG A 142 0.33 -5.37 8.31
CA ARG A 142 -0.96 -4.73 8.59
C ARG A 142 -0.87 -3.65 9.64
N TYR A 143 -1.54 -2.54 9.37
CA TYR A 143 -1.68 -1.42 10.28
C TYR A 143 -3.10 -0.84 10.20
N SER A 144 -3.68 -0.46 11.34
CA SER A 144 -5.04 0.06 11.39
C SER A 144 -5.17 1.09 12.51
N ILE A 145 -5.85 2.20 12.26
CA ILE A 145 -6.07 3.30 13.22
C ILE A 145 -7.50 3.85 13.08
N GLY A 146 -8.14 4.17 14.21
CA GLY A 146 -9.49 4.72 14.27
C GLY A 146 -10.59 3.66 14.31
N ASP A 147 -11.75 3.96 13.73
CA ASP A 147 -12.99 3.16 13.81
C ASP A 147 -12.99 1.96 12.84
N VAL A 148 -11.94 1.14 12.91
CA VAL A 148 -11.62 0.13 11.88
C VAL A 148 -12.35 -1.20 12.02
N ASN A 149 -12.99 -1.43 13.17
CA ASN A 149 -13.70 -2.67 13.49
C ASN A 149 -15.22 -2.56 13.30
N ILE A 150 -15.73 -1.35 13.01
CA ILE A 150 -17.16 -1.15 12.81
C ILE A 150 -17.55 -1.71 11.43
N PRO A 151 -18.56 -2.60 11.36
CA PRO A 151 -19.06 -3.10 10.08
C PRO A 151 -19.75 -2.00 9.28
N LEU A 152 -19.49 -1.98 7.97
CA LEU A 152 -20.18 -1.15 7.00
C LEU A 152 -20.55 -1.95 5.75
N CYS A 153 -21.66 -1.59 5.10
CA CYS A 153 -22.02 -2.17 3.82
C CYS A 153 -21.06 -1.69 2.72
N LEU A 154 -20.59 -2.60 1.86
CA LEU A 154 -19.73 -2.30 0.72
C LEU A 154 -20.38 -1.31 -0.25
N GLN A 155 -21.69 -1.38 -0.43
CA GLN A 155 -22.41 -0.56 -1.39
C GLN A 155 -21.74 -0.66 -2.77
N SER A 156 -21.46 0.46 -3.44
CA SER A 156 -20.80 0.45 -4.75
C SER A 156 -19.36 -0.11 -4.76
N ILE A 157 -18.74 -0.36 -3.60
CA ILE A 157 -17.42 -0.99 -3.49
C ILE A 157 -17.48 -2.47 -3.91
N SER A 158 -18.66 -3.11 -3.88
CA SER A 158 -18.83 -4.50 -4.34
C SER A 158 -18.64 -4.66 -5.86
N LYS A 159 -18.95 -3.63 -6.65
CA LYS A 159 -18.93 -3.64 -8.13
C LYS A 159 -17.60 -4.11 -8.74
N PRO A 160 -16.42 -3.57 -8.37
CA PRO A 160 -15.14 -4.08 -8.88
C PRO A 160 -14.92 -5.56 -8.53
N LEU A 161 -15.39 -6.02 -7.37
CA LEU A 161 -15.27 -7.42 -6.97
C LEU A 161 -16.18 -8.32 -7.82
N THR A 162 -17.42 -7.89 -8.05
CA THR A 162 -18.37 -8.57 -8.96
C THR A 162 -17.79 -8.67 -10.37
N TYR A 163 -17.17 -7.61 -10.88
CA TYR A 163 -16.51 -7.61 -12.18
C TYR A 163 -15.30 -8.54 -12.23
N ALA A 164 -14.46 -8.52 -11.21
CA ALA A 164 -13.31 -9.42 -11.12
C ALA A 164 -13.74 -10.88 -11.12
N LEU A 165 -14.84 -11.22 -10.42
CA LEU A 165 -15.41 -12.57 -10.42
C LEU A 165 -16.01 -12.95 -11.77
N ALA A 166 -16.74 -12.04 -12.44
CA ALA A 166 -17.29 -12.31 -13.76
C ALA A 166 -16.17 -12.60 -14.78
N LEU A 167 -15.08 -11.82 -14.73
CA LEU A 167 -13.86 -12.09 -15.51
C LEU A 167 -13.09 -13.33 -15.06
N ASN A 168 -13.37 -13.90 -13.89
CA ASN A 168 -12.69 -15.10 -13.41
C ASN A 168 -13.44 -16.36 -13.86
N GLU A 169 -14.77 -16.27 -13.98
CA GLU A 169 -15.63 -17.33 -14.52
C GLU A 169 -15.66 -17.35 -16.04
N HIS A 170 -15.56 -16.19 -16.68
CA HIS A 170 -15.71 -16.00 -18.12
C HIS A 170 -14.51 -15.28 -18.75
N SER A 171 -14.35 -15.42 -20.06
CA SER A 171 -13.32 -14.67 -20.79
C SER A 171 -13.63 -13.16 -20.80
N PRO A 172 -12.61 -12.29 -20.89
CA PRO A 172 -12.81 -10.86 -21.06
C PRO A 172 -13.71 -10.52 -22.26
N ASP A 173 -13.55 -11.25 -23.37
CA ASP A 173 -14.36 -11.04 -24.58
C ASP A 173 -15.84 -11.25 -24.28
N LEU A 174 -16.21 -12.36 -23.62
CA LEU A 174 -17.61 -12.63 -23.28
C LEU A 174 -18.17 -11.61 -22.29
N VAL A 175 -17.41 -11.19 -21.28
CA VAL A 175 -17.89 -10.16 -20.35
C VAL A 175 -18.13 -8.82 -21.06
N HIS A 176 -17.24 -8.45 -21.98
CA HIS A 176 -17.32 -7.20 -22.72
C HIS A 176 -18.25 -7.23 -23.95
N GLU A 177 -18.80 -8.39 -24.29
CA GLU A 177 -20.01 -8.48 -25.12
C GLU A 177 -21.21 -7.81 -24.44
N TYR A 178 -21.27 -7.79 -23.10
CA TYR A 178 -22.42 -7.26 -22.36
C TYR A 178 -22.17 -5.89 -21.70
N VAL A 179 -20.93 -5.57 -21.34
CA VAL A 179 -20.58 -4.31 -20.64
C VAL A 179 -19.35 -3.66 -21.27
N GLY A 180 -19.38 -2.36 -21.50
CA GLY A 180 -18.24 -1.61 -22.01
C GLY A 180 -17.07 -1.53 -21.02
N HIS A 181 -16.03 -0.80 -21.40
CA HIS A 181 -14.80 -0.61 -20.62
C HIS A 181 -14.29 0.83 -20.65
N GLU A 182 -15.16 1.78 -20.97
CA GLU A 182 -14.82 3.19 -21.06
C GLU A 182 -15.61 4.03 -20.04
N PRO A 183 -15.04 5.15 -19.57
CA PRO A 183 -15.81 6.11 -18.78
C PRO A 183 -16.97 6.66 -19.61
N SER A 184 -18.09 6.98 -18.96
CA SER A 184 -19.27 7.52 -19.66
C SER A 184 -19.09 8.97 -20.14
N GLY A 185 -18.22 9.75 -19.47
CA GLY A 185 -18.13 11.20 -19.67
C GLY A 185 -19.41 11.96 -19.31
N ARG A 186 -20.32 11.32 -18.59
CA ARG A 186 -21.63 11.81 -18.16
C ARG A 186 -21.80 11.57 -16.68
N GLN A 187 -22.81 12.19 -16.07
CA GLN A 187 -23.16 11.89 -14.69
C GLN A 187 -23.35 10.38 -14.53
N PHE A 188 -22.74 9.81 -13.48
CA PHE A 188 -22.83 8.37 -13.17
C PHE A 188 -24.26 7.89 -13.00
N ASN A 189 -25.17 8.85 -12.82
CA ASN A 189 -26.56 8.66 -12.53
C ASN A 189 -27.46 8.80 -13.81
N GLU A 190 -26.85 9.04 -14.96
CA GLU A 190 -27.38 8.87 -16.32
C GLU A 190 -28.10 7.52 -16.55
N ILE A 191 -29.40 7.43 -16.86
CA ILE A 191 -29.95 6.19 -17.47
C ILE A 191 -29.64 6.21 -18.96
N LYS A 192 -28.44 5.76 -19.32
CA LYS A 192 -27.97 5.74 -20.70
C LYS A 192 -27.00 4.60 -20.99
N LEU A 193 -27.09 4.09 -22.22
CA LEU A 193 -26.18 3.10 -22.79
C LEU A 193 -25.18 3.79 -23.75
N ASN A 194 -24.10 3.09 -24.05
CA ASN A 194 -23.13 3.52 -25.06
C ASN A 194 -23.70 3.34 -26.48
N ALA A 195 -22.88 3.63 -27.50
CA ALA A 195 -23.29 3.53 -28.90
C ALA A 195 -23.62 2.09 -29.36
N ASP A 196 -23.16 1.08 -28.61
CA ASP A 196 -23.37 -0.34 -28.90
C ASP A 196 -24.52 -0.95 -28.06
N ASP A 197 -25.37 -0.12 -27.47
CA ASP A 197 -26.48 -0.53 -26.59
C ASP A 197 -26.04 -1.35 -25.36
N LYS A 198 -24.87 -1.03 -24.80
CA LYS A 198 -24.32 -1.64 -23.58
C LYS A 198 -24.11 -0.60 -22.47
N PRO A 199 -24.13 -1.00 -21.18
CA PRO A 199 -23.63 -0.14 -20.12
C PRO A 199 -22.19 0.30 -20.38
N HIS A 200 -21.85 1.54 -20.05
CA HIS A 200 -20.52 2.10 -20.32
C HIS A 200 -19.36 1.33 -19.68
N ASN A 201 -19.52 0.93 -18.40
CA ASN A 201 -18.50 0.19 -17.67
C ASN A 201 -19.10 -0.54 -16.44
N PRO A 202 -18.34 -1.46 -15.82
CA PRO A 202 -18.72 -2.18 -14.59
C PRO A 202 -18.95 -1.33 -13.34
N MET A 203 -18.38 -0.13 -13.27
CA MET A 203 -18.33 0.67 -12.04
C MET A 203 -19.62 1.49 -11.81
N ILE A 204 -20.44 1.63 -12.86
CA ILE A 204 -21.79 2.21 -12.79
C ILE A 204 -22.86 1.14 -12.49
N ASN A 205 -24.03 1.57 -12.01
CA ASN A 205 -25.11 0.64 -11.61
C ASN A 205 -25.55 -0.27 -12.77
N ALA A 206 -25.67 0.29 -13.99
CA ALA A 206 -26.10 -0.46 -15.17
C ALA A 206 -25.17 -1.65 -15.48
N GLY A 207 -23.86 -1.40 -15.47
CA GLY A 207 -22.86 -2.43 -15.72
C GLY A 207 -22.84 -3.46 -14.60
N ALA A 208 -22.92 -3.03 -13.34
CA ALA A 208 -22.95 -3.94 -12.20
C ALA A 208 -24.19 -4.88 -12.22
N ILE A 209 -25.37 -4.36 -12.57
CA ILE A 209 -26.60 -5.18 -12.70
C ILE A 209 -26.44 -6.21 -13.83
N VAL A 210 -25.87 -5.82 -14.97
CA VAL A 210 -25.58 -6.76 -16.07
C VAL A 210 -24.56 -7.81 -15.65
N LEU A 211 -23.49 -7.43 -14.93
CA LEU A 211 -22.50 -8.39 -14.43
C LEU A 211 -23.09 -9.39 -13.44
N CYS A 212 -24.02 -8.97 -12.59
CA CYS A 212 -24.75 -9.88 -11.71
C CYS A 212 -25.40 -11.01 -12.53
N SER A 213 -25.97 -10.73 -13.71
CA SER A 213 -26.58 -11.75 -14.57
C SER A 213 -25.58 -12.78 -15.13
N LEU A 214 -24.29 -12.47 -15.17
CA LEU A 214 -23.24 -13.35 -15.69
C LEU A 214 -22.72 -14.35 -14.66
N LEU A 215 -22.82 -14.03 -13.37
CA LEU A 215 -22.29 -14.86 -12.30
C LEU A 215 -23.15 -16.10 -12.06
N LYS A 216 -22.51 -17.27 -12.14
CA LYS A 216 -23.14 -18.58 -11.85
C LYS A 216 -24.48 -18.78 -12.55
N GLN A 217 -24.50 -18.56 -13.87
CA GLN A 217 -25.69 -18.77 -14.70
C GLN A 217 -26.25 -20.19 -14.52
N GLY A 218 -27.58 -20.30 -14.36
CA GLY A 218 -28.28 -21.57 -14.15
C GLY A 218 -28.42 -22.01 -12.69
N SER A 219 -27.70 -21.38 -11.75
CA SER A 219 -27.92 -21.56 -10.31
C SER A 219 -29.05 -20.66 -9.81
N ASN A 220 -29.69 -21.03 -8.71
CA ASN A 220 -30.67 -20.18 -8.04
C ASN A 220 -29.97 -19.02 -7.28
N LEU A 221 -30.73 -18.00 -6.92
CA LEU A 221 -30.24 -16.83 -6.19
C LEU A 221 -29.40 -17.14 -4.94
N ALA A 222 -29.82 -18.11 -4.12
CA ALA A 222 -29.13 -18.42 -2.86
C ALA A 222 -27.73 -19.00 -3.12
N ASP A 223 -27.62 -19.97 -4.04
CA ASP A 223 -26.33 -20.57 -4.42
C ASP A 223 -25.38 -19.53 -5.04
N ARG A 224 -25.93 -18.58 -5.81
CA ARG A 224 -25.15 -17.47 -6.41
C ARG A 224 -24.60 -16.53 -5.33
N PHE A 225 -25.41 -16.25 -4.30
CA PHE A 225 -25.01 -15.44 -3.16
C PHE A 225 -23.98 -16.13 -2.27
N ASP A 226 -24.17 -17.42 -1.97
CA ASP A 226 -23.20 -18.22 -1.20
C ASP A 226 -21.85 -18.27 -1.90
N TYR A 227 -21.85 -18.55 -3.22
CA TYR A 227 -20.61 -18.54 -4.01
C TYR A 227 -19.90 -17.18 -3.94
N THR A 228 -20.63 -16.09 -4.17
CA THR A 228 -20.02 -14.75 -4.23
C THR A 228 -19.51 -14.30 -2.87
N SER A 229 -20.27 -14.57 -1.81
CA SER A 229 -19.89 -14.25 -0.43
C SER A 229 -18.66 -15.04 0.01
N GLU A 230 -18.58 -16.33 -0.36
CA GLU A 230 -17.39 -17.15 -0.10
C GLU A 230 -16.16 -16.62 -0.85
N MET A 231 -16.32 -16.18 -2.10
CA MET A 231 -15.21 -15.56 -2.84
C MET A 231 -14.74 -14.24 -2.20
N PHE A 232 -15.66 -13.41 -1.72
CA PHE A 232 -15.30 -12.18 -0.97
C PHE A 232 -14.59 -12.52 0.34
N LYS A 233 -15.03 -13.56 1.05
CA LYS A 233 -14.41 -14.05 2.27
C LYS A 233 -12.99 -14.57 2.04
N LYS A 234 -12.76 -15.29 0.95
CA LYS A 234 -11.41 -15.70 0.53
C LYS A 234 -10.52 -14.50 0.22
N LEU A 235 -11.02 -13.51 -0.52
CA LEU A 235 -10.30 -12.25 -0.81
C LEU A 235 -9.94 -11.48 0.47
N ALA A 236 -10.77 -11.59 1.51
CA ALA A 236 -10.52 -11.02 2.84
C ALA A 236 -9.65 -11.91 3.74
N GLY A 237 -9.17 -13.07 3.27
CA GLY A 237 -8.39 -14.01 4.06
C GLY A 237 -9.16 -14.60 5.25
N ASN A 238 -10.45 -14.87 5.05
CA ASN A 238 -11.40 -15.36 6.06
C ASN A 238 -11.70 -14.40 7.22
N GLU A 239 -11.41 -13.11 7.04
CA GLU A 239 -11.86 -12.07 7.98
C GLU A 239 -13.37 -11.77 7.84
N HIS A 240 -13.84 -10.80 8.63
CA HIS A 240 -15.24 -10.41 8.73
C HIS A 240 -15.84 -10.03 7.37
N ILE A 241 -16.70 -10.91 6.87
CA ILE A 241 -17.69 -10.68 5.81
C ILE A 241 -19.04 -11.09 6.39
N SER A 242 -20.02 -10.18 6.38
CA SER A 242 -21.40 -10.46 6.80
C SER A 242 -22.39 -9.89 5.79
N PHE A 243 -23.68 -10.00 6.10
CA PHE A 243 -24.75 -9.50 5.24
C PHE A 243 -25.75 -8.71 6.06
N ASN A 244 -26.07 -7.49 5.62
CA ASN A 244 -27.06 -6.65 6.27
C ASN A 244 -28.41 -6.73 5.59
N ASN A 245 -29.28 -7.61 6.09
CA ASN A 245 -30.63 -7.77 5.55
C ASN A 245 -31.47 -6.48 5.67
N SER A 246 -31.25 -5.65 6.70
CA SER A 246 -31.99 -4.40 6.86
C SER A 246 -31.64 -3.38 5.79
N VAL A 247 -30.36 -3.25 5.44
CA VAL A 247 -29.91 -2.39 4.32
C VAL A 247 -30.44 -2.95 3.01
N PHE A 248 -30.36 -4.26 2.78
CA PHE A 248 -30.92 -4.90 1.58
C PHE A 248 -32.39 -4.56 1.38
N LEU A 249 -33.22 -4.71 2.42
CA LEU A 249 -34.65 -4.41 2.33
C LEU A 249 -34.91 -2.93 2.04
N SER A 250 -34.20 -2.01 2.71
CA SER A 250 -34.39 -0.57 2.50
C SER A 250 -33.85 -0.07 1.17
N GLU A 251 -32.71 -0.60 0.69
CA GLU A 251 -32.21 -0.33 -0.66
C GLU A 251 -33.23 -0.81 -1.69
N ARG A 252 -33.73 -2.05 -1.56
CA ARG A 252 -34.72 -2.60 -2.49
C ARG A 252 -36.01 -1.79 -2.53
N GLU A 253 -36.51 -1.32 -1.38
CA GLU A 253 -37.74 -0.53 -1.29
C GLU A 253 -37.61 0.86 -1.92
N THR A 254 -36.42 1.46 -1.90
CA THR A 254 -36.17 2.83 -2.37
C THR A 254 -35.49 2.88 -3.75
N ALA A 255 -35.27 1.73 -4.40
CA ALA A 255 -34.48 1.61 -5.62
C ALA A 255 -35.27 1.74 -6.94
N ASP A 256 -36.29 2.60 -7.00
CA ASP A 256 -37.13 2.85 -8.19
C ASP A 256 -36.30 3.00 -9.48
N ARG A 257 -35.18 3.71 -9.36
CA ARG A 257 -34.29 3.97 -10.47
C ARG A 257 -33.56 2.72 -10.97
N ASN A 258 -33.14 1.82 -10.08
CA ASN A 258 -32.51 0.58 -10.50
C ASN A 258 -33.55 -0.37 -11.13
N PHE A 259 -34.82 -0.33 -10.69
CA PHE A 259 -35.91 -1.03 -11.40
C PHE A 259 -36.11 -0.48 -12.82
N ALA A 260 -36.24 0.84 -12.97
CA ALA A 260 -36.37 1.47 -14.29
C ALA A 260 -35.19 1.11 -15.22
N LEU A 261 -33.97 1.16 -14.68
CA LEU A 261 -32.76 0.78 -15.40
C LEU A 261 -32.76 -0.70 -15.80
N ALA A 262 -33.19 -1.61 -14.93
CA ALA A 262 -33.25 -3.03 -15.23
C ALA A 262 -34.25 -3.34 -16.35
N TYR A 263 -35.41 -2.68 -16.37
CA TYR A 263 -36.37 -2.80 -17.47
C TYR A 263 -35.85 -2.20 -18.77
N TYR A 264 -35.16 -1.06 -18.69
CA TYR A 264 -34.49 -0.45 -19.84
C TYR A 264 -33.44 -1.39 -20.44
N LEU A 265 -32.56 -1.97 -19.61
CA LEU A 265 -31.56 -2.95 -20.04
C LEU A 265 -32.19 -4.20 -20.67
N ARG A 266 -33.37 -4.62 -20.19
CA ARG A 266 -34.11 -5.75 -20.76
C ARG A 266 -34.60 -5.45 -22.17
N GLU A 267 -35.15 -4.27 -22.41
CA GLU A 267 -35.65 -3.84 -23.73
C GLU A 267 -34.53 -3.86 -24.77
N TYR A 268 -33.34 -3.36 -24.39
CA TYR A 268 -32.14 -3.34 -25.24
C TYR A 268 -31.39 -4.68 -25.28
N LYS A 269 -31.93 -5.74 -24.67
CA LYS A 269 -31.34 -7.10 -24.66
C LYS A 269 -29.91 -7.13 -24.09
N CYS A 270 -29.61 -6.28 -23.11
CA CYS A 270 -28.30 -6.22 -22.46
C CYS A 270 -28.02 -7.41 -21.52
N PHE A 271 -28.98 -8.32 -21.33
CA PHE A 271 -28.83 -9.52 -20.50
C PHE A 271 -28.67 -10.79 -21.34
N PRO A 272 -27.95 -11.81 -20.84
CA PRO A 272 -27.95 -13.13 -21.45
C PRO A 272 -29.35 -13.71 -21.64
N LYS A 273 -29.52 -14.54 -22.67
CA LYS A 273 -30.79 -15.21 -22.93
C LYS A 273 -31.23 -16.05 -21.72
N GLY A 274 -32.51 -15.94 -21.34
CA GLY A 274 -33.08 -16.67 -20.20
C GLY A 274 -32.88 -16.00 -18.84
N THR A 275 -32.30 -14.79 -18.78
CA THR A 275 -32.09 -14.07 -17.51
C THR A 275 -33.41 -13.63 -16.87
N HIS A 276 -33.60 -13.99 -15.59
CA HIS A 276 -34.65 -13.42 -14.74
C HIS A 276 -34.21 -12.07 -14.18
N VAL A 277 -34.72 -10.98 -14.75
CA VAL A 277 -34.28 -9.62 -14.44
C VAL A 277 -34.54 -9.22 -12.99
N MET A 278 -35.69 -9.57 -12.42
CA MET A 278 -36.02 -9.24 -11.03
C MET A 278 -35.11 -9.97 -10.03
N GLU A 279 -34.85 -11.26 -10.26
CA GLU A 279 -33.91 -12.04 -9.44
C GLU A 279 -32.48 -11.50 -9.54
N THR A 280 -32.06 -11.07 -10.74
CA THR A 280 -30.76 -10.43 -10.95
C THR A 280 -30.65 -9.11 -10.18
N LEU A 281 -31.74 -8.34 -10.13
CA LEU A 281 -31.78 -7.08 -9.41
C LEU A 281 -31.77 -7.28 -7.88
N ASP A 282 -32.51 -8.28 -7.38
CA ASP A 282 -32.41 -8.71 -5.97
C ASP A 282 -30.99 -9.14 -5.63
N PHE A 283 -30.34 -9.92 -6.51
CA PHE A 283 -28.95 -10.33 -6.33
C PHE A 283 -28.00 -9.11 -6.25
N TYR A 284 -28.18 -8.14 -7.13
CA TYR A 284 -27.42 -6.88 -7.10
C TYR A 284 -27.56 -6.15 -5.76
N PHE A 285 -28.79 -6.04 -5.22
CA PHE A 285 -29.01 -5.42 -3.90
C PHE A 285 -28.38 -6.23 -2.77
N GLN A 286 -28.41 -7.56 -2.85
CA GLN A 286 -27.74 -8.41 -1.87
C GLN A 286 -26.24 -8.15 -1.82
N LEU A 287 -25.57 -8.09 -2.98
CA LEU A 287 -24.13 -7.83 -3.06
C LEU A 287 -23.75 -6.42 -2.59
N CYS A 288 -24.60 -5.41 -2.81
CA CYS A 288 -24.40 -4.06 -2.26
C CYS A 288 -24.52 -4.02 -0.73
N SER A 289 -25.27 -4.97 -0.14
CA SER A 289 -25.57 -5.04 1.28
C SER A 289 -24.65 -6.00 2.05
N VAL A 290 -23.62 -6.54 1.39
CA VAL A 290 -22.53 -7.27 2.06
C VAL A 290 -21.73 -6.30 2.91
N GLU A 291 -21.40 -6.72 4.13
CA GLU A 291 -20.69 -5.92 5.12
C GLU A 291 -19.23 -6.34 5.27
N VAL A 292 -18.38 -5.35 5.44
CA VAL A 292 -16.95 -5.49 5.74
C VAL A 292 -16.58 -4.56 6.89
N THR A 293 -15.43 -4.80 7.52
CA THR A 293 -14.76 -3.81 8.36
C THR A 293 -13.65 -3.15 7.53
N CYS A 294 -13.04 -2.05 8.01
CA CYS A 294 -11.86 -1.50 7.33
C CYS A 294 -10.74 -2.54 7.26
N GLN A 295 -10.61 -3.37 8.31
CA GLN A 295 -9.61 -4.42 8.37
C GLN A 295 -9.78 -5.46 7.25
N SER A 296 -10.97 -6.04 7.10
CA SER A 296 -11.22 -7.04 6.06
C SER A 296 -11.20 -6.40 4.66
N GLY A 297 -11.74 -5.19 4.52
CA GLY A 297 -11.67 -4.41 3.28
C GLY A 297 -10.25 -4.13 2.81
N SER A 298 -9.31 -3.86 3.72
CA SER A 298 -7.91 -3.64 3.37
C SER A 298 -7.21 -4.91 2.84
N VAL A 299 -7.60 -6.09 3.34
CA VAL A 299 -7.09 -7.38 2.85
C VAL A 299 -7.66 -7.66 1.45
N ILE A 300 -8.93 -7.37 1.19
CA ILE A 300 -9.53 -7.48 -0.16
C ILE A 300 -8.76 -6.59 -1.15
N ALA A 301 -8.53 -5.33 -0.78
CA ALA A 301 -7.76 -4.39 -1.61
C ALA A 301 -6.33 -4.90 -1.87
N ALA A 302 -5.70 -5.49 -0.86
CA ALA A 302 -4.35 -6.03 -0.96
C ALA A 302 -4.29 -7.32 -1.81
N SER A 303 -5.35 -8.13 -1.80
CA SER A 303 -5.51 -9.28 -2.72
C SER A 303 -5.53 -8.81 -4.18
N LEU A 304 -6.16 -7.66 -4.47
CA LEU A 304 -6.08 -7.03 -5.80
C LEU A 304 -4.68 -6.47 -6.07
N ALA A 305 -4.04 -5.81 -5.09
CA ALA A 305 -2.67 -5.31 -5.22
C ALA A 305 -1.67 -6.45 -5.53
N ASN A 306 -1.93 -7.64 -5.02
CA ASN A 306 -1.09 -8.84 -5.13
C ASN A 306 -1.51 -9.76 -6.29
N GLY A 307 -2.14 -9.22 -7.33
CA GLY A 307 -2.45 -9.97 -8.54
C GLY A 307 -3.47 -11.10 -8.36
N GLY A 308 -4.32 -11.02 -7.35
CA GLY A 308 -5.39 -11.98 -7.07
C GLY A 308 -5.04 -13.05 -6.04
N ILE A 309 -3.87 -12.94 -5.40
CA ILE A 309 -3.41 -13.83 -4.34
C ILE A 309 -3.64 -13.15 -2.99
N CYS A 310 -4.37 -13.78 -2.08
CA CYS A 310 -4.60 -13.19 -0.76
C CYS A 310 -3.28 -13.11 0.04
N PRO A 311 -2.90 -11.91 0.51
CA PRO A 311 -1.58 -11.70 1.11
C PRO A 311 -1.39 -12.44 2.42
N ILE A 312 -2.47 -12.72 3.17
CA ILE A 312 -2.40 -13.37 4.49
C ILE A 312 -2.68 -14.88 4.43
N THR A 313 -3.06 -15.45 3.28
CA THR A 313 -3.26 -16.90 3.14
C THR A 313 -2.37 -17.53 2.06
N GLY A 314 -1.92 -16.75 1.07
CA GLY A 314 -1.21 -17.25 -0.10
C GLY A 314 -2.11 -17.94 -1.14
N GLU A 315 -3.43 -18.00 -0.91
CA GLU A 315 -4.38 -18.59 -1.85
C GLU A 315 -4.57 -17.70 -3.08
N ARG A 316 -4.45 -18.26 -4.28
CA ARG A 316 -4.85 -17.58 -5.52
C ARG A 316 -6.36 -17.69 -5.69
N ILE A 317 -7.03 -16.55 -5.69
CA ILE A 317 -8.49 -16.45 -5.70
C ILE A 317 -8.99 -15.91 -7.04
N LEU A 318 -8.25 -14.97 -7.63
CA LEU A 318 -8.54 -14.38 -8.91
C LEU A 318 -7.40 -14.61 -9.90
N ASN A 319 -7.73 -14.71 -11.18
CA ASN A 319 -6.75 -14.71 -12.24
C ASN A 319 -6.10 -13.31 -12.39
N PRO A 320 -4.79 -13.22 -12.68
CA PRO A 320 -4.09 -11.93 -12.80
C PRO A 320 -4.67 -11.00 -13.87
N TYR A 321 -5.21 -11.55 -14.98
CA TYR A 321 -5.84 -10.72 -16.01
C TYR A 321 -7.15 -10.09 -15.52
N SER A 322 -7.94 -10.82 -14.71
CA SER A 322 -9.18 -10.34 -14.11
C SER A 322 -8.88 -9.16 -13.18
N VAL A 323 -7.80 -9.29 -12.40
CA VAL A 323 -7.31 -8.23 -11.51
C VAL A 323 -6.82 -7.01 -12.30
N ARG A 324 -5.98 -7.22 -13.32
CA ARG A 324 -5.49 -6.12 -14.17
C ARG A 324 -6.63 -5.31 -14.77
N ASN A 325 -7.60 -5.96 -15.39
CA ASN A 325 -8.73 -5.28 -16.02
C ASN A 325 -9.59 -4.54 -14.97
N THR A 326 -9.78 -5.14 -13.80
CA THR A 326 -10.50 -4.50 -12.68
C THR A 326 -9.80 -3.24 -12.21
N LEU A 327 -8.47 -3.29 -11.99
CA LEU A 327 -7.68 -2.13 -11.57
C LEU A 327 -7.68 -1.02 -12.62
N SER A 328 -7.61 -1.36 -13.91
CA SER A 328 -7.72 -0.36 -14.99
C SER A 328 -9.05 0.40 -14.94
N LEU A 329 -10.16 -0.29 -14.70
CA LEU A 329 -11.49 0.33 -14.63
C LEU A 329 -11.75 1.02 -13.29
N MET A 330 -11.15 0.55 -12.20
CA MET A 330 -11.14 1.30 -10.94
C MET A 330 -10.39 2.62 -11.09
N HIS A 331 -9.29 2.65 -11.85
CA HIS A 331 -8.53 3.86 -12.11
C HIS A 331 -9.36 4.89 -12.91
N SER A 332 -10.02 4.48 -14.00
CA SER A 332 -10.73 5.43 -14.88
C SER A 332 -12.19 5.70 -14.51
N CYS A 333 -12.85 4.80 -13.77
CA CYS A 333 -14.31 4.83 -13.55
C CYS A 333 -14.73 4.66 -12.07
N GLY A 334 -13.78 4.63 -11.13
CA GLY A 334 -14.03 4.15 -9.77
C GLY A 334 -14.65 5.14 -8.77
N MET A 335 -14.50 6.45 -8.98
CA MET A 335 -14.84 7.50 -8.00
C MET A 335 -16.00 8.39 -8.47
N TYR A 336 -17.02 7.76 -9.07
CA TYR A 336 -18.19 8.45 -9.65
C TYR A 336 -17.75 9.52 -10.68
N ASP A 337 -18.38 10.69 -10.68
CA ASP A 337 -18.03 11.78 -11.61
C ASP A 337 -16.65 12.37 -11.32
N TYR A 338 -16.10 12.14 -10.12
CA TYR A 338 -14.75 12.54 -9.73
C TYR A 338 -13.65 11.62 -10.28
N SER A 339 -13.99 10.52 -10.96
CA SER A 339 -13.02 9.51 -11.41
C SER A 339 -11.89 10.09 -12.27
N GLY A 340 -12.21 10.99 -13.20
CA GLY A 340 -11.21 11.58 -14.09
C GLY A 340 -10.22 12.49 -13.34
N GLN A 341 -10.73 13.30 -12.41
CA GLN A 341 -9.89 14.16 -11.58
C GLN A 341 -9.08 13.34 -10.57
N PHE A 342 -9.69 12.37 -9.91
CA PHE A 342 -8.99 11.46 -9.00
C PHE A 342 -7.86 10.68 -9.69
N ALA A 343 -8.08 10.21 -10.92
CA ALA A 343 -7.05 9.54 -11.71
C ALA A 343 -5.89 10.46 -12.10
N PHE A 344 -6.13 11.77 -12.17
CA PHE A 344 -5.10 12.77 -12.51
C PHE A 344 -4.35 13.27 -11.28
N ASP A 345 -5.05 13.57 -10.18
CA ASP A 345 -4.48 14.14 -8.96
C ASP A 345 -3.87 13.06 -8.05
N VAL A 346 -4.58 11.93 -7.88
CA VAL A 346 -4.15 10.81 -7.01
C VAL A 346 -3.54 9.66 -7.82
N GLY A 347 -4.10 9.34 -8.97
CA GLY A 347 -3.54 8.34 -9.88
C GLY A 347 -3.53 6.92 -9.37
N LEU A 348 -4.38 6.57 -8.39
CA LEU A 348 -4.46 5.22 -7.83
C LEU A 348 -5.81 4.54 -8.11
N PRO A 349 -5.85 3.25 -8.51
CA PRO A 349 -7.10 2.51 -8.65
C PRO A 349 -7.91 2.52 -7.35
N SER A 350 -9.13 3.06 -7.42
CA SER A 350 -9.99 3.19 -6.24
C SER A 350 -11.45 2.90 -6.55
N LYS A 351 -12.25 2.61 -5.52
CA LYS A 351 -13.70 2.59 -5.62
C LYS A 351 -14.32 3.14 -4.34
N SER A 352 -15.17 4.16 -4.48
CA SER A 352 -15.98 4.67 -3.37
C SER A 352 -17.36 4.00 -3.30
N GLY A 353 -17.93 3.99 -2.10
CA GLY A 353 -19.31 3.62 -1.83
C GLY A 353 -20.01 4.67 -0.96
N VAL A 354 -21.33 4.81 -1.18
CA VAL A 354 -22.20 5.75 -0.45
C VAL A 354 -22.31 5.47 1.06
N SER A 355 -21.76 4.35 1.55
CA SER A 355 -21.56 4.11 2.98
C SER A 355 -20.41 4.92 3.59
N GLY A 356 -19.67 5.69 2.78
CA GLY A 356 -18.49 6.44 3.19
C GLY A 356 -17.19 5.66 3.07
N GLY A 357 -17.24 4.44 2.54
CA GLY A 357 -16.07 3.61 2.30
C GLY A 357 -15.31 4.02 1.04
N VAL A 358 -13.99 3.91 1.07
CA VAL A 358 -13.11 4.03 -0.10
C VAL A 358 -12.12 2.87 -0.07
N MET A 359 -12.20 2.01 -1.08
CA MET A 359 -11.20 0.98 -1.35
C MET A 359 -10.14 1.55 -2.28
N LEU A 360 -8.89 1.55 -1.84
CA LEU A 360 -7.73 2.10 -2.56
C LEU A 360 -6.70 0.98 -2.76
N VAL A 361 -6.18 0.85 -3.97
CA VAL A 361 -5.18 -0.17 -4.31
C VAL A 361 -3.90 0.52 -4.78
N VAL A 362 -2.77 0.17 -4.18
CA VAL A 362 -1.43 0.51 -4.67
C VAL A 362 -0.83 -0.78 -5.25
N PRO A 363 -0.88 -0.98 -6.58
CA PRO A 363 -0.49 -2.25 -7.21
C PRO A 363 0.93 -2.67 -6.82
N ASN A 364 1.11 -3.95 -6.50
CA ASN A 364 2.36 -4.55 -6.05
C ASN A 364 2.93 -3.98 -4.72
N VAL A 365 2.15 -3.21 -3.96
CA VAL A 365 2.59 -2.65 -2.66
C VAL A 365 1.60 -2.99 -1.56
N MET A 366 0.37 -2.46 -1.64
CA MET A 366 -0.61 -2.59 -0.57
C MET A 366 -2.04 -2.29 -1.02
N GLY A 367 -3.00 -2.77 -0.24
CA GLY A 367 -4.37 -2.32 -0.23
C GLY A 367 -4.67 -1.47 0.99
N ILE A 368 -5.50 -0.45 0.80
CA ILE A 368 -5.96 0.45 1.86
C ILE A 368 -7.48 0.50 1.82
N PHE A 369 -8.11 0.49 2.99
CA PHE A 369 -9.54 0.74 3.13
C PHE A 369 -9.75 1.88 4.12
N LEU A 370 -10.45 2.90 3.65
CA LEU A 370 -10.76 4.12 4.38
C LEU A 370 -12.26 4.17 4.62
N TRP A 371 -12.68 4.67 5.78
CA TRP A 371 -14.10 4.82 6.07
C TRP A 371 -14.41 6.07 6.88
N ALA A 372 -15.18 6.97 6.26
CA ALA A 372 -15.84 8.10 6.90
C ALA A 372 -17.20 8.35 6.22
N PRO A 373 -18.33 8.24 6.96
CA PRO A 373 -19.67 8.40 6.42
C PRO A 373 -19.99 9.73 5.70
N PRO A 374 -19.44 10.90 6.07
CA PRO A 374 -19.69 12.14 5.36
C PRO A 374 -19.20 12.13 3.90
N LEU A 375 -20.12 12.37 2.97
CA LEU A 375 -19.86 12.39 1.53
C LEU A 375 -19.83 13.82 0.97
N ASP A 376 -19.05 13.99 -0.09
CA ASP A 376 -19.03 15.19 -0.91
C ASP A 376 -20.25 15.25 -1.89
N ILE A 377 -20.25 16.25 -2.77
CA ILE A 377 -21.31 16.43 -3.77
C ILE A 377 -21.32 15.35 -4.87
N TYR A 378 -20.23 14.59 -5.03
CA TYR A 378 -20.10 13.51 -6.00
C TYR A 378 -20.45 12.14 -5.40
N GLY A 379 -20.66 12.07 -4.08
CA GLY A 379 -20.97 10.84 -3.35
C GLY A 379 -19.75 10.09 -2.81
N ASN A 380 -18.57 10.71 -2.83
CA ASN A 380 -17.33 10.15 -2.31
C ASN A 380 -17.06 10.63 -0.87
N SER A 381 -16.36 9.82 -0.06
CA SER A 381 -16.01 10.20 1.32
C SER A 381 -15.05 11.40 1.36
N CYS A 382 -15.40 12.47 2.08
CA CYS A 382 -14.57 13.67 2.17
C CYS A 382 -13.21 13.41 2.81
N LYS A 383 -13.17 12.73 3.96
CA LYS A 383 -11.93 12.33 4.63
C LYS A 383 -11.17 11.29 3.80
N GLY A 384 -11.89 10.36 3.16
CA GLY A 384 -11.29 9.35 2.29
C GLY A 384 -10.50 9.95 1.13
N ILE A 385 -11.08 10.90 0.40
CA ILE A 385 -10.39 11.59 -0.71
C ILE A 385 -9.19 12.38 -0.20
N GLN A 386 -9.35 13.20 0.85
CA GLN A 386 -8.26 14.00 1.39
C GLN A 386 -7.08 13.11 1.84
N PHE A 387 -7.36 11.97 2.48
CA PHE A 387 -6.31 11.02 2.84
C PHE A 387 -5.55 10.50 1.62
N CYS A 388 -6.26 10.18 0.52
CA CYS A 388 -5.63 9.73 -0.72
C CYS A 388 -4.72 10.81 -1.35
N GLU A 389 -5.15 12.07 -1.36
CA GLU A 389 -4.35 13.20 -1.85
C GLU A 389 -3.08 13.38 -1.01
N GLU A 390 -3.23 13.45 0.31
CA GLU A 390 -2.12 13.60 1.24
C GLU A 390 -1.15 12.40 1.21
N LEU A 391 -1.66 11.19 0.92
CA LEU A 391 -0.84 10.00 0.76
C LEU A 391 0.11 10.15 -0.44
N VAL A 392 -0.39 10.57 -1.61
CA VAL A 392 0.45 10.70 -2.81
C VAL A 392 1.30 11.96 -2.82
N ASP A 393 0.96 12.98 -2.02
CA ASP A 393 1.82 14.14 -1.81
C ASP A 393 3.04 13.78 -0.96
N ASN A 394 2.88 12.87 0.01
CA ASN A 394 3.97 12.42 0.88
C ASN A 394 4.77 11.25 0.29
N PHE A 395 4.13 10.36 -0.48
CA PHE A 395 4.74 9.15 -1.02
C PHE A 395 4.69 9.08 -2.54
N ASN A 396 5.70 8.48 -3.17
CA ASN A 396 5.78 8.30 -4.62
C ASN A 396 4.90 7.13 -5.14
N PHE A 397 3.65 7.09 -4.69
CA PHE A 397 2.68 6.04 -5.03
C PHE A 397 1.81 6.36 -6.24
N HIS A 398 1.76 7.61 -6.70
CA HIS A 398 1.03 7.94 -7.92
C HIS A 398 1.47 7.00 -9.05
N ASN A 399 0.53 6.42 -9.81
CA ASN A 399 0.86 5.37 -10.79
C ASN A 399 1.82 5.84 -11.90
N TYR A 400 1.97 7.15 -12.06
CA TYR A 400 2.87 7.81 -13.01
C TYR A 400 4.03 8.59 -12.35
N ASP A 401 4.23 8.45 -11.03
CA ASP A 401 5.40 9.02 -10.35
C ASP A 401 6.70 8.28 -10.73
N ASN A 402 7.82 8.97 -10.62
CA ASN A 402 9.13 8.41 -10.92
C ASN A 402 9.75 7.69 -9.71
N LEU A 403 10.18 6.44 -9.89
CA LEU A 403 10.81 5.64 -8.83
C LEU A 403 12.30 5.95 -8.59
N ARG A 404 12.95 6.69 -9.49
CA ARG A 404 14.40 7.00 -9.42
C ARG A 404 14.68 8.43 -9.00
N TYR A 405 13.86 9.36 -9.45
CA TYR A 405 14.08 10.80 -9.30
C TYR A 405 12.88 11.44 -8.62
N THR A 406 12.82 11.32 -7.30
CA THR A 406 11.82 11.99 -6.46
C THR A 406 12.54 12.86 -5.44
N GLN A 407 12.40 14.19 -5.57
CA GLN A 407 13.16 15.13 -4.74
C GLN A 407 12.54 15.39 -3.37
N ARG A 408 11.24 15.12 -3.17
CA ARG A 408 10.51 15.44 -1.92
C ARG A 408 9.66 14.30 -1.36
N LYS A 409 9.18 13.40 -2.21
CA LYS A 409 8.34 12.27 -1.80
C LYS A 409 9.17 11.13 -1.23
N GLN A 410 8.61 10.42 -0.27
CA GLN A 410 9.22 9.25 0.33
C GLN A 410 8.89 7.99 -0.49
N ASP A 411 9.84 7.05 -0.56
CA ASP A 411 9.61 5.71 -1.10
C ASP A 411 9.78 4.67 0.02
N PRO A 412 8.68 4.13 0.58
CA PRO A 412 8.76 3.19 1.69
C PRO A 412 9.21 1.79 1.26
N ARG A 413 9.40 1.54 -0.05
CA ARG A 413 9.96 0.29 -0.56
C ARG A 413 11.47 0.21 -0.37
N LEU A 414 12.13 1.34 -0.11
CA LEU A 414 13.57 1.44 0.06
C LEU A 414 13.93 1.51 1.55
N GLN A 415 14.99 0.80 1.96
CA GLN A 415 15.59 0.98 3.29
C GLN A 415 16.35 2.32 3.32
N LYS A 416 16.04 3.19 4.29
CA LYS A 416 16.58 4.57 4.32
C LYS A 416 18.10 4.59 4.43
N PHE A 417 18.65 3.75 5.32
CA PHE A 417 20.10 3.63 5.51
C PHE A 417 20.79 3.09 4.27
N THR A 418 20.28 2.02 3.68
CA THR A 418 20.85 1.39 2.49
C THR A 418 20.80 2.34 1.30
N HIS A 419 19.72 3.12 1.12
CA HIS A 419 19.63 4.09 0.04
C HIS A 419 20.62 5.25 0.20
N ARG A 420 20.72 5.84 1.41
CA ARG A 420 21.69 6.89 1.70
C ARG A 420 23.12 6.37 1.53
N ALA A 421 23.44 5.21 2.10
CA ALA A 421 24.75 4.58 2.00
C ALA A 421 25.10 4.23 0.55
N ASN A 422 24.17 3.66 -0.23
CA ASN A 422 24.41 3.37 -1.64
C ASN A 422 24.63 4.65 -2.46
N SER A 423 23.87 5.72 -2.18
CA SER A 423 24.06 7.02 -2.84
C SER A 423 25.43 7.63 -2.51
N VAL A 424 25.86 7.54 -1.24
CA VAL A 424 27.20 7.94 -0.79
C VAL A 424 28.26 7.11 -1.50
N VAL A 425 28.14 5.78 -1.49
CA VAL A 425 29.10 4.87 -2.11
C VAL A 425 29.19 5.13 -3.62
N GLN A 426 28.07 5.33 -4.31
CA GLN A 426 28.05 5.66 -5.73
C GLN A 426 28.76 6.99 -6.01
N LEU A 427 28.48 8.02 -5.19
CA LEU A 427 29.12 9.33 -5.29
C LEU A 427 30.63 9.25 -5.06
N LEU A 428 31.07 8.58 -3.99
CA LEU A 428 32.48 8.45 -3.65
C LEU A 428 33.24 7.55 -4.62
N PHE A 429 32.60 6.50 -5.16
CA PHE A 429 33.20 5.66 -6.20
C PHE A 429 33.39 6.42 -7.52
N ALA A 430 32.44 7.29 -7.89
CA ALA A 430 32.61 8.20 -9.02
C ALA A 430 33.78 9.17 -8.81
N ALA A 431 33.89 9.74 -7.60
CA ALA A 431 35.02 10.60 -7.23
C ALA A 431 36.36 9.86 -7.25
N LYS A 432 36.41 8.61 -6.75
CA LYS A 432 37.60 7.76 -6.75
C LYS A 432 38.12 7.45 -8.16
N ASN A 433 37.22 7.16 -9.10
CA ASN A 433 37.61 6.85 -10.47
C ASN A 433 37.82 8.10 -11.35
N GLY A 434 37.52 9.29 -10.83
CA GLY A 434 37.53 10.52 -11.62
C GLY A 434 36.43 10.58 -12.68
N ASP A 435 35.34 9.81 -12.53
CA ASP A 435 34.23 9.80 -13.50
C ASP A 435 33.38 11.07 -13.34
N ILE A 436 33.78 12.12 -14.05
CA ILE A 436 33.10 13.40 -14.03
C ILE A 436 31.69 13.33 -14.61
N THR A 437 31.42 12.35 -15.49
CA THR A 437 30.09 12.17 -16.09
C THR A 437 29.12 11.65 -15.05
N ALA A 438 29.55 10.69 -14.23
CA ALA A 438 28.78 10.21 -13.09
C ALA A 438 28.59 11.31 -12.03
N LEU A 439 29.63 12.08 -11.68
CA LEU A 439 29.51 13.20 -10.74
C LEU A 439 28.54 14.28 -11.23
N ARG A 440 28.60 14.63 -12.52
CA ARG A 440 27.63 15.56 -13.15
C ARG A 440 26.22 15.02 -13.08
N ARG A 441 26.02 13.72 -13.34
CA ARG A 441 24.70 13.08 -13.24
C ARG A 441 24.16 13.13 -11.81
N CYS A 442 24.99 12.81 -10.81
CA CYS A 442 24.64 12.91 -9.40
C CYS A 442 24.22 14.34 -9.03
N TYR A 443 25.03 15.35 -9.38
CA TYR A 443 24.71 16.75 -9.12
C TYR A 443 23.41 17.20 -9.82
N LEU A 444 23.24 16.85 -11.11
CA LEU A 444 22.04 17.19 -11.87
C LEU A 444 20.78 16.48 -11.36
N SER A 445 20.90 15.30 -10.74
CA SER A 445 19.78 14.62 -10.08
C SER A 445 19.34 15.26 -8.75
N GLY A 446 20.08 16.26 -8.26
CA GLY A 446 19.81 16.92 -6.98
C GLY A 446 20.34 16.15 -5.76
N LEU A 447 21.29 15.22 -5.96
CA LEU A 447 21.96 14.54 -4.84
C LEU A 447 22.79 15.56 -4.04
N ASP A 448 22.69 15.51 -2.71
CA ASP A 448 23.55 16.31 -1.84
C ASP A 448 25.01 15.85 -1.98
N MET A 449 25.87 16.74 -2.48
CA MET A 449 27.28 16.45 -2.74
C MET A 449 28.15 16.56 -1.47
N ASN A 450 27.58 17.01 -0.35
CA ASN A 450 28.25 17.08 0.96
C ASN A 450 28.10 15.78 1.78
N LEU A 451 27.51 14.73 1.21
CA LEU A 451 27.38 13.45 1.87
C LEU A 451 28.76 12.83 2.19
N THR A 452 28.88 12.27 3.40
CA THR A 452 30.11 11.65 3.91
C THR A 452 29.97 10.14 4.08
N ASP A 453 31.08 9.41 3.97
CA ASP A 453 31.16 8.00 4.40
C ASP A 453 31.28 7.84 5.92
N TYR A 454 31.51 6.60 6.35
CA TYR A 454 31.72 6.25 7.77
C TYR A 454 32.98 6.90 8.37
N ASP A 455 33.95 7.30 7.55
CA ASP A 455 35.17 8.00 7.96
C ASP A 455 35.00 9.54 7.91
N GLY A 456 33.80 10.05 7.63
CA GLY A 456 33.56 11.50 7.51
C GLY A 456 34.07 12.11 6.20
N ARG A 457 34.51 11.29 5.23
CA ARG A 457 35.08 11.79 3.98
C ARG A 457 33.98 12.11 2.97
N THR A 458 34.06 13.31 2.42
CA THR A 458 33.23 13.75 1.27
C THR A 458 33.84 13.30 -0.06
N ALA A 459 33.09 13.48 -1.16
CA ALA A 459 33.60 13.27 -2.51
C ALA A 459 34.87 14.08 -2.81
N LEU A 460 35.02 15.25 -2.17
CA LEU A 460 36.17 16.13 -2.33
C LEU A 460 37.44 15.53 -1.70
N HIS A 461 37.34 14.89 -0.52
CA HIS A 461 38.46 14.19 0.11
C HIS A 461 38.98 13.07 -0.81
N VAL A 462 38.06 12.22 -1.28
CA VAL A 462 38.41 11.07 -2.14
C VAL A 462 39.00 11.52 -3.48
N ALA A 463 38.40 12.49 -4.16
CA ALA A 463 38.94 13.02 -5.42
C ALA A 463 40.32 13.68 -5.23
N SER A 464 40.55 14.33 -4.08
CA SER A 464 41.80 15.02 -3.78
C SER A 464 42.94 14.06 -3.45
N ALA A 465 42.64 12.97 -2.74
CA ALA A 465 43.60 11.91 -2.45
C ALA A 465 44.05 11.16 -3.72
N GLU A 466 43.13 10.87 -4.65
CA GLU A 466 43.44 10.18 -5.91
C GLU A 466 44.14 11.11 -6.93
N GLY A 467 43.86 12.42 -6.87
CA GLY A 467 44.49 13.44 -7.71
C GLY A 467 43.68 13.84 -8.95
N HIS A 468 42.35 13.65 -8.94
CA HIS A 468 41.49 13.95 -10.08
C HIS A 468 41.13 15.44 -10.15
N THR A 469 41.98 16.23 -10.80
CA THR A 469 41.87 17.70 -10.87
C THR A 469 40.52 18.19 -11.41
N GLU A 470 40.01 17.58 -12.49
CA GLU A 470 38.72 17.97 -13.06
C GLU A 470 37.54 17.72 -12.10
N ALA A 471 37.57 16.59 -11.37
CA ALA A 471 36.56 16.26 -10.38
C ALA A 471 36.59 17.23 -9.19
N VAL A 472 37.79 17.59 -8.72
CA VAL A 472 37.99 18.58 -7.63
C VAL A 472 37.45 19.95 -8.04
N ILE A 473 37.78 20.43 -9.26
CA ILE A 473 37.27 21.69 -9.78
C ILE A 473 35.74 21.68 -9.86
N PHE A 474 35.16 20.59 -10.38
CA PHE A 474 33.70 20.44 -10.47
C PHE A 474 33.04 20.48 -9.08
N LEU A 475 33.59 19.77 -8.10
CA LEU A 475 33.05 19.73 -6.73
C LEU A 475 33.15 21.08 -6.01
N LEU A 476 34.24 21.83 -6.20
CA LEU A 476 34.43 23.15 -5.59
C LEU A 476 33.59 24.23 -6.28
N GLU A 477 33.71 24.37 -7.60
CA GLU A 477 33.12 25.51 -8.32
C GLU A 477 31.64 25.32 -8.64
N LYS A 478 31.22 24.10 -9.00
CA LYS A 478 29.82 23.82 -9.39
C LYS A 478 29.01 23.29 -8.22
N CYS A 479 29.51 22.28 -7.52
CA CYS A 479 28.79 21.68 -6.41
C CYS A 479 28.89 22.48 -5.10
N LYS A 480 29.84 23.41 -4.99
CA LYS A 480 30.11 24.21 -3.79
C LYS A 480 30.34 23.37 -2.52
N VAL A 481 31.02 22.24 -2.67
CA VAL A 481 31.40 21.38 -1.53
C VAL A 481 32.44 22.11 -0.69
N SER A 482 32.25 22.13 0.64
CA SER A 482 33.17 22.80 1.57
C SER A 482 34.53 22.09 1.58
N PRO A 483 35.65 22.80 1.32
CA PRO A 483 36.98 22.23 1.43
C PRO A 483 37.51 22.25 2.87
N PHE A 484 36.75 22.80 3.82
CA PHE A 484 37.16 23.01 5.21
C PHE A 484 36.64 21.94 6.18
N GLU A 485 35.74 21.07 5.72
CA GLU A 485 35.29 19.94 6.53
C GLU A 485 36.46 18.97 6.73
N CYS A 486 36.59 18.46 7.95
CA CYS A 486 37.58 17.46 8.27
C CYS A 486 36.97 16.07 8.26
N ASP A 487 37.77 15.08 7.92
CA ASP A 487 37.45 13.68 8.11
C ASP A 487 37.62 13.25 9.59
N ARG A 488 37.43 11.95 9.86
CA ARG A 488 37.60 11.34 11.20
C ARG A 488 38.99 11.55 11.81
N TRP A 489 40.02 11.80 11.01
CA TRP A 489 41.40 11.99 11.44
C TRP A 489 41.81 13.46 11.48
N ASP A 490 40.84 14.38 11.48
CA ASP A 490 41.03 15.82 11.43
C ASP A 490 41.78 16.30 10.18
N TYR A 491 41.79 15.51 9.10
CA TYR A 491 42.38 15.91 7.82
C TYR A 491 41.36 16.58 6.93
N THR A 492 41.73 17.70 6.34
CA THR A 492 40.97 18.32 5.26
C THR A 492 41.31 17.68 3.91
N ALA A 493 40.49 17.93 2.90
CA ALA A 493 40.80 17.53 1.52
C ALA A 493 42.16 18.05 1.02
N LEU A 494 42.63 19.20 1.55
CA LEU A 494 43.95 19.74 1.27
C LEU A 494 45.07 18.91 1.91
N ASP A 495 44.86 18.46 3.14
CA ASP A 495 45.83 17.62 3.85
C ASP A 495 45.96 16.24 3.19
N ASP A 496 44.85 15.67 2.72
CA ASP A 496 44.85 14.47 1.89
C ASP A 496 45.66 14.66 0.60
N ALA A 497 45.43 15.75 -0.13
CA ALA A 497 46.19 16.05 -1.35
C ALA A 497 47.71 16.21 -1.07
N LYS A 498 48.09 16.83 0.07
CA LYS A 498 49.49 16.96 0.49
C LYS A 498 50.11 15.62 0.85
N LYS A 499 49.38 14.79 1.61
CA LYS A 499 49.80 13.46 2.05
C LYS A 499 50.07 12.50 0.90
N PHE A 500 49.24 12.54 -0.15
CA PHE A 500 49.41 11.72 -1.35
C PHE A 500 50.24 12.41 -2.46
N HIS A 501 50.88 13.54 -2.15
CA HIS A 501 51.78 14.29 -3.04
C HIS A 501 51.13 14.74 -4.36
N LYS A 502 49.87 15.16 -4.34
CA LYS A 502 49.10 15.63 -5.51
C LYS A 502 49.24 17.14 -5.70
N THR A 503 50.39 17.58 -6.22
CA THR A 503 50.78 19.00 -6.34
C THR A 503 49.78 19.90 -7.09
N GLU A 504 49.19 19.40 -8.18
CA GLU A 504 48.19 20.14 -8.96
C GLU A 504 46.91 20.41 -8.16
N VAL A 505 46.41 19.39 -7.45
CA VAL A 505 45.22 19.50 -6.60
C VAL A 505 45.47 20.43 -5.41
N VAL A 506 46.65 20.35 -4.78
CA VAL A 506 47.05 21.26 -3.69
C VAL A 506 46.98 22.71 -4.14
N THR A 507 47.50 23.02 -5.33
CA THR A 507 47.47 24.38 -5.89
C THR A 507 46.04 24.87 -6.10
N ILE A 508 45.15 24.01 -6.60
CA ILE A 508 43.72 24.33 -6.81
C ILE A 508 43.02 24.60 -5.47
N LEU A 509 43.22 23.75 -4.47
CA LEU A 509 42.60 23.88 -3.15
C LEU A 509 43.11 25.11 -2.39
N GLU A 510 44.42 25.37 -2.37
CA GLU A 510 45.00 26.56 -1.72
C GLU A 510 44.52 27.85 -2.40
N LYS A 511 44.42 27.87 -3.73
CA LYS A 511 43.83 28.99 -4.47
C LYS A 511 42.37 29.20 -4.10
N TYR A 512 41.57 28.13 -4.03
CA TYR A 512 40.16 28.24 -3.69
C TYR A 512 39.94 28.71 -2.24
N MET A 513 40.70 28.16 -1.29
CA MET A 513 40.64 28.53 0.14
C MET A 513 41.13 29.97 0.40
N SER A 514 42.17 30.44 -0.29
CA SER A 514 42.64 31.83 -0.18
C SER A 514 41.65 32.84 -0.75
N THR A 515 40.89 32.45 -1.78
CA THR A 515 39.86 33.29 -2.40
C THR A 515 38.54 33.30 -1.59
N ASN A 516 38.28 32.24 -0.82
CA ASN A 516 37.08 32.09 0.02
C ASN A 516 37.46 31.70 1.46
N PRO A 517 37.99 32.62 2.28
CA PRO A 517 38.31 32.33 3.67
C PRO A 517 37.03 31.96 4.45
N LYS A 518 37.14 31.00 5.39
CA LYS A 518 36.04 30.47 6.22
C LYS A 518 35.03 31.58 6.58
N GLN A 519 33.78 31.44 6.14
CA GLN A 519 32.67 32.16 6.79
C GLN A 519 32.61 31.65 8.24
N GLN A 520 32.95 32.51 9.19
CA GLN A 520 32.79 32.23 10.62
C GLN A 520 31.32 31.89 10.93
N ASP A 521 31.15 30.90 11.81
CA ASP A 521 29.93 30.41 12.44
C ASP A 521 28.74 31.38 12.50
N ASN A 522 27.62 30.98 11.86
CA ASN A 522 26.26 31.35 12.27
C ASN A 522 25.61 30.17 13.02
N SER A 523 26.32 29.62 14.01
CA SER A 523 25.88 28.52 14.87
C SER A 523 25.77 28.93 16.35
N GLN A 524 25.49 30.22 16.62
CA GLN A 524 24.98 30.71 17.91
C GLN A 524 23.87 31.74 17.69
N GLN A 525 22.68 31.29 17.29
CA GLN A 525 21.37 31.88 17.63
C GLN A 525 20.26 31.19 16.79
N LYS A 526 19.70 30.09 17.32
CA LYS A 526 18.26 29.86 17.49
C LYS A 526 18.00 28.48 18.07
#